data_AF-A0A537N4C0-F1
#
_entry.id   AF-A0A537N4C0-F1
#
_cell.length_a   1.000
_cell.length_b   1.000
_cell.length_c   1.000
_cell.angle_alpha   90.00
_cell.angle_beta   90.00
_cell.angle_gamma   90.00
#
_symmetry.space_group_name_H-M   'P 1'
#
loop_
_entity.id
_entity.type
_entity.pdbx_description
1 polymer ?
#
loop_
_entity_poly.entity_id
_entity_poly.type
_entity_poly.pdbx_seq_one_letter_code
_entity_poly.pdbx_strand_id
1 'polypeptide(L)' 'MNEDALNGSIRKFLKTLGVSAQREIEKAVRKGLAEGKIKGNETFAAKAMVTVTGIGLAHEVSGEIELE' A
#
# COMPACT_ATOMS: atom_id res chain seq x y z
N MET A 1 18.22 -4.62 -23.66
CA MET A 1 17.09 -4.79 -22.71
C MET A 1 15.94 -3.94 -23.22
N ASN A 2 14.70 -4.43 -23.21
CA ASN A 2 13.56 -3.61 -23.62
C ASN A 2 13.09 -2.78 -22.41
N GLU A 3 13.49 -1.51 -22.38
CA GLU A 3 13.18 -0.59 -21.28
C GLU A 3 11.68 -0.30 -21.18
N ASP A 4 10.96 -0.25 -22.30
CA ASP A 4 9.50 -0.05 -22.30
C ASP A 4 8.77 -1.24 -21.67
N ALA A 5 9.19 -2.46 -21.97
CA ALA A 5 8.64 -3.68 -21.36
C ALA A 5 8.92 -3.73 -19.86
N LEU A 6 10.15 -3.38 -19.45
CA LEU A 6 10.54 -3.32 -18.04
C LEU A 6 9.71 -2.26 -17.29
N ASN A 7 9.70 -1.02 -17.76
CA ASN A 7 8.98 0.09 -17.16
C ASN A 7 7.47 -0.17 -17.12
N GLY A 8 6.92 -0.77 -18.18
CA GLY A 8 5.52 -1.18 -18.24
C GLY A 8 5.18 -2.21 -17.18
N SER A 9 6.02 -3.23 -17.01
CA SER A 9 5.80 -4.28 -16.00
C SER A 9 5.88 -3.76 -14.56
N ILE A 10 6.87 -2.92 -14.25
CA ILE A 10 7.04 -2.29 -12.94
C ILE A 10 5.83 -1.41 -12.62
N ARG A 11 5.42 -0.55 -13.56
CA ARG A 11 4.25 0.33 -13.37
C ARG A 11 2.97 -0.47 -13.14
N LYS A 12 2.77 -1.54 -13.90
CA LYS A 12 1.61 -2.43 -13.73
C LYS A 12 1.59 -3.04 -12.33
N PHE A 13 2.73 -3.56 -11.87
CA PHE A 13 2.86 -4.13 -10.53
C PHE A 13 2.55 -3.10 -9.44
N LEU A 14 3.19 -1.92 -9.47
CA LEU A 14 2.99 -0.88 -8.47
C LEU A 14 1.54 -0.36 -8.47
N LYS A 15 0.89 -0.28 -9.63
CA LYS A 15 -0.53 0.08 -9.74
C LYS A 15 -1.43 -0.96 -9.07
N THR A 16 -1.19 -2.25 -9.33
CA THR A 16 -1.94 -3.32 -8.68
C THR A 16 -1.72 -3.31 -7.16
N LEU A 17 -0.46 -3.14 -6.71
CA LEU A 17 -0.11 -3.02 -5.30
C LEU A 17 -0.90 -1.88 -4.64
N GLY A 18 -0.82 -0.66 -5.19
CA GLY A 18 -1.49 0.52 -4.64
C GLY A 18 -3.01 0.36 -4.55
N VAL A 19 -3.66 -0.08 -5.63
CA VAL A 19 -5.12 -0.26 -5.65
C VAL A 19 -5.57 -1.35 -4.69
N SER A 20 -4.82 -2.46 -4.58
CA SER A 20 -5.16 -3.54 -3.65
C SER A 20 -4.98 -3.11 -2.19
N ALA A 21 -3.85 -2.46 -1.87
CA ALA A 21 -3.57 -1.95 -0.53
C ALA A 21 -4.61 -0.93 -0.08
N GLN A 22 -4.98 0.02 -0.96
CA GLN A 22 -6.02 1.00 -0.67
C GLN A 22 -7.34 0.33 -0.29
N ARG A 23 -7.80 -0.66 -1.08
CA ARG A 23 -9.07 -1.36 -0.80
C ARG A 23 -9.06 -2.08 0.54
N GLU A 24 -7.95 -2.74 0.88
CA GLU A 24 -7.83 -3.44 2.16
C GLU A 24 -7.76 -2.46 3.34
N ILE A 25 -7.04 -1.35 3.20
CA ILE A 25 -6.98 -0.27 4.20
C ILE A 25 -8.40 0.29 4.44
N GLU A 26 -9.12 0.68 3.38
CA GLU A 26 -10.48 1.21 3.51
C GLU A 26 -11.43 0.22 4.19
N LYS A 27 -11.32 -1.07 3.84
CA LYS A 27 -12.13 -2.13 4.45
C LYS A 27 -11.82 -2.29 5.93
N ALA A 28 -10.54 -2.26 6.31
CA ALA A 28 -10.11 -2.33 7.70
C ALA A 28 -10.59 -1.12 8.51
N VAL A 29 -10.48 0.09 7.94
CA VAL A 29 -10.99 1.33 8.55
C VAL A 29 -12.51 1.25 8.75
N ARG A 30 -13.29 0.91 7.70
CA ARG A 30 -14.74 0.76 7.81
C ARG A 30 -15.15 -0.27 8.87
N LYS A 31 -14.43 -1.39 8.95
CA LYS A 31 -14.66 -2.41 9.97
C LYS A 31 -14.35 -1.89 11.37
N GLY A 32 -13.22 -1.19 11.55
CA GLY A 32 -12.84 -0.60 12.83
C GLY A 32 -13.85 0.43 13.33
N LEU A 33 -14.39 1.26 12.44
CA LEU A 33 -15.46 2.21 12.74
C LEU A 33 -16.74 1.49 13.17
N ALA A 34 -17.16 0.47 12.42
CA ALA A 34 -18.36 -0.31 12.74
C ALA A 34 -18.24 -1.07 14.08
N GLU A 35 -17.04 -1.52 14.44
CA GLU A 35 -16.74 -2.17 15.72
C GLU A 35 -16.50 -1.17 16.87
N GLY A 36 -16.53 0.14 16.61
CA GLY A 36 -16.25 1.19 17.61
C GLY A 36 -14.81 1.21 18.11
N LYS A 37 -13.87 0.58 17.38
CA LYS A 37 -12.45 0.49 17.74
C LYS A 37 -11.67 1.75 17.38
N ILE A 38 -12.13 2.48 16.38
CA ILE A 38 -11.53 3.73 15.90
C ILE A 38 -12.61 4.80 15.83
N LYS A 39 -12.21 6.05 16.03
CA LYS A 39 -13.14 7.19 16.13
C LYS A 39 -13.35 7.92 14.80
N GLY A 40 -12.50 7.65 13.81
CA GLY A 40 -12.58 8.27 12.47
C GLY A 40 -11.88 9.62 12.36
N ASN A 41 -11.06 10.00 13.34
CA ASN A 41 -10.25 11.22 13.33
C ASN A 41 -8.81 10.91 13.79
N GLU A 42 -8.35 9.69 13.54
CA GLU A 42 -7.07 9.18 13.99
C GLU A 42 -6.10 9.11 12.81
N THR A 43 -4.81 9.26 13.12
CA THR A 43 -3.71 9.08 12.18
C THR A 43 -3.02 7.75 12.46
N PHE A 44 -2.86 6.92 11.43
CA PHE A 44 -2.19 5.62 11.53
C PHE A 44 -0.87 5.64 10.78
N ALA A 45 0.21 5.25 11.46
CA ALA A 45 1.48 4.97 10.80
C ALA A 45 1.32 3.75 9.88
N ALA A 46 1.73 3.89 8.62
CA ALA A 46 1.63 2.86 7.60
C ALA A 46 3.00 2.56 7.00
N LYS A 47 3.18 1.28 6.63
CA LYS A 47 4.41 0.80 5.98
C LYS A 47 4.08 -0.13 4.83
N ALA A 48 4.80 0.00 3.73
CA ALA A 48 4.77 -0.91 2.59
C ALA A 48 6.18 -1.40 2.28
N MET A 49 6.33 -2.71 2.06
CA MET A 49 7.60 -3.32 1.68
C MET A 49 7.48 -3.95 0.30
N VAL A 50 8.39 -3.59 -0.61
CA VAL A 50 8.52 -4.19 -1.94
C VAL A 50 9.78 -5.02 -1.97
N THR A 51 9.62 -6.33 -2.19
CA THR A 51 10.74 -7.27 -2.30
C THR A 51 10.78 -7.87 -3.69
N VAL A 52 11.95 -7.87 -4.33
CA VAL A 52 12.20 -8.55 -5.61
C VAL A 52 13.37 -9.52 -5.41
N THR A 53 13.04 -10.76 -5.04
CA THR A 53 14.01 -11.80 -4.63
C THR A 53 15.09 -12.05 -5.69
N GLY A 54 14.70 -12.02 -6.98
CA GLY A 54 15.63 -12.30 -8.09
C GLY A 54 16.74 -11.26 -8.28
N ILE A 55 16.61 -10.07 -7.68
CA ILE A 55 17.62 -9.00 -7.75
C ILE A 55 18.05 -8.49 -6.36
N GLY A 56 17.63 -9.18 -5.28
CA GLY A 56 17.97 -8.80 -3.91
C GLY A 56 17.43 -7.44 -3.48
N LEU A 57 16.38 -6.93 -4.12
CA LEU A 57 15.77 -5.65 -3.74
C LEU A 57 14.85 -5.84 -2.54
N ALA A 58 15.03 -5.04 -1.50
CA ALA A 58 14.10 -4.85 -0.41
C ALA A 58 13.97 -3.34 -0.16
N HIS A 59 12.79 -2.78 -0.46
CA HIS A 59 12.53 -1.35 -0.32
C HIS A 59 11.32 -1.11 0.58
N GLU A 60 11.49 -0.32 1.63
CA GLU A 60 10.44 0.07 2.56
C GLU A 60 10.00 1.52 2.28
N VAL A 61 8.69 1.73 2.24
CA VAL A 61 8.05 3.04 2.20
C VAL A 61 7.24 3.19 3.48
N SER A 62 7.51 4.25 4.23
CA SER A 62 6.74 4.62 5.42
C SER A 62 5.92 5.88 5.14
N GLY A 63 4.76 5.97 5.76
CA GLY A 63 3.89 7.14 5.65
C GLY A 63 2.81 7.14 6.74
N GLU A 64 1.89 8.08 6.64
CA GLU A 64 0.78 8.24 7.57
C GLU A 64 -0.55 8.19 6.81
N ILE A 65 -1.58 7.63 7.45
CA ILE A 65 -2.94 7.58 6.94
C ILE A 65 -3.81 8.38 7.91
N GLU A 66 -4.24 9.54 7.48
CA GLU A 66 -5.16 10.41 8.20
C GLU A 66 -6.61 10.04 7.84
N LEU A 67 -7.48 9.94 8.86
CA LEU A 67 -8.92 9.67 8.67
C LEU A 67 -9.81 10.92 8.69
N GLU A 68 -9.22 12.11 8.85
CA GLU A 68 -9.92 13.40 8.97
C GLU A 68 -10.58 13.88 7.67
#